data_AF-A0A3D0MRH0-F1
#
_entry.id   AF-A0A3D0MRH0-F1
#
_cell.length_a   1.000
_cell.length_b   1.000
_cell.length_c   1.000
_cell.angle_alpha   90.00
_cell.angle_beta   90.00
_cell.angle_gamma   90.00
#
_symmetry.space_group_name_H-M   'P 1'
#
loop_
_entity.id
_entity.type
_entity.pdbx_description
1 polymer ?
#
loop_
_entity_poly.entity_id
_entity_poly.type
_entity_poly.pdbx_seq_one_letter_code
_entity_poly.pdbx_strand_id
1 'polypeptide(L)'
;MKLRRFLIGACTVLFLLGSAFPGLADEKILSRWSKTNHYENDIGSELWVTASYYASEYVEALVQSEAQKNLWTADESEQYKYELLKTLNLSEYIPIFIAFDNRGPSLHMAPFNDQLTLWVGKKKLQPVDYDKRFNFKLQGKREGFVYFPRYDEKGKPILEGVKSVRFTINGGISPVTMGKSIEYIWDVADDHPEKLYAGKAAARLELDRLIKRLDKLNEEKKNLEGELDKVNAELQEIQKRVDELQRQ
;
A
#
# COMPACT_ATOMS: atom_id res chain seq x y z
N MET A 1 33.42 -66.17 36.63
CA MET A 1 33.88 -64.90 36.03
C MET A 1 32.64 -64.13 35.57
N LYS A 2 32.60 -62.83 35.84
CA LYS A 2 31.44 -61.93 36.04
C LYS A 2 30.21 -62.10 35.12
N LEU A 3 29.06 -62.32 35.77
CA LEU A 3 27.70 -62.07 35.30
C LEU A 3 27.39 -60.57 35.45
N ARG A 4 26.94 -59.88 34.40
CA ARG A 4 26.31 -58.55 34.51
C ARG A 4 25.11 -58.42 33.57
N ARG A 5 24.00 -58.02 34.20
CA ARG A 5 22.63 -57.79 33.72
C ARG A 5 22.52 -56.49 32.90
N PHE A 6 21.27 -56.23 32.44
CA PHE A 6 20.66 -54.97 31.94
C PHE A 6 20.65 -54.81 30.41
N LEU A 7 19.61 -54.26 29.76
CA LEU A 7 18.19 -54.03 30.05
C LEU A 7 17.57 -53.55 28.73
N ILE A 8 16.26 -53.65 28.62
CA ILE A 8 15.36 -53.17 27.56
C ILE A 8 15.76 -51.77 27.04
N GLY A 9 15.85 -51.62 25.72
CA GLY A 9 16.06 -50.35 25.04
C GLY A 9 15.02 -50.12 23.95
N ALA A 10 13.81 -49.74 24.34
CA ALA A 10 12.88 -49.02 23.48
C ALA A 10 13.23 -47.53 23.54
N CYS A 11 13.63 -46.94 22.43
CA CYS A 11 13.79 -45.48 22.32
C CYS A 11 13.33 -45.03 20.93
N THR A 12 12.05 -44.65 20.91
CA THR A 12 11.52 -43.42 20.31
C THR A 12 12.28 -42.87 19.10
N VAL A 13 11.70 -43.13 17.92
CA VAL A 13 11.89 -42.30 16.72
C VAL A 13 11.37 -40.90 17.05
N LEU A 14 12.29 -39.99 17.35
CA LEU A 14 12.02 -38.56 17.48
C LEU A 14 11.68 -38.05 16.07
N PHE A 15 10.40 -37.82 15.80
CA PHE A 15 9.94 -37.09 14.61
C PHE A 15 10.43 -35.65 14.77
N LEU A 16 11.56 -35.33 14.14
CA LEU A 16 11.97 -33.95 13.86
C LEU A 16 10.96 -33.35 12.89
N LEU A 17 9.87 -32.82 13.45
CA LEU A 17 9.09 -31.78 12.78
C LEU A 17 10.08 -30.64 12.52
N GLY A 18 10.45 -30.46 11.26
CA GLY A 18 11.20 -29.30 10.81
C GLY A 18 10.37 -28.07 11.11
N SER A 19 10.61 -27.43 12.26
CA SER A 19 10.24 -26.05 12.48
C SER A 19 11.08 -25.23 11.51
N ALA A 20 10.51 -24.94 10.33
CA ALA A 20 10.95 -23.81 9.55
C ALA A 20 10.90 -22.60 10.49
N PHE A 21 12.07 -22.01 10.78
CA PHE A 21 12.13 -20.77 11.54
C PHE A 21 11.31 -19.73 10.75
N PRO A 22 10.17 -19.24 11.28
CA PRO A 22 9.31 -18.32 10.54
C PRO A 22 10.07 -17.04 10.15
N GLY A 23 11.02 -16.58 11.00
CA GLY A 23 11.81 -15.37 10.74
C GLY A 23 12.65 -15.37 9.45
N LEU A 24 13.17 -16.52 8.99
CA LEU A 24 13.98 -16.57 7.76
C LEU A 24 13.13 -16.47 6.49
N ALA A 25 11.92 -17.02 6.51
CA ALA A 25 10.99 -16.91 5.39
C ALA A 25 10.45 -15.48 5.28
N ASP A 26 10.12 -14.88 6.42
CA ASP A 26 9.63 -13.50 6.51
C ASP A 26 10.68 -12.52 5.99
N GLU A 27 11.95 -12.61 6.42
CA GLU A 27 13.03 -11.73 5.92
C GLU A 27 13.24 -11.82 4.40
N LYS A 28 13.13 -13.01 3.83
CA LYS A 28 13.22 -13.19 2.36
C LYS A 28 12.06 -12.53 1.65
N ILE A 29 10.84 -12.62 2.19
CA ILE A 29 9.67 -11.94 1.64
C ILE A 29 9.83 -10.42 1.78
N LEU A 30 10.23 -9.94 2.95
CA LEU A 30 10.42 -8.52 3.23
C LEU A 30 11.46 -7.89 2.31
N SER A 31 12.62 -8.52 2.13
CA SER A 31 13.70 -8.01 1.24
C SER A 31 13.38 -8.11 -0.25
N ARG A 32 12.47 -9.00 -0.67
CA ARG A 32 11.97 -9.04 -2.05
C ARG A 32 11.14 -7.80 -2.38
N TRP A 33 10.34 -7.34 -1.43
CA TRP A 33 9.38 -6.25 -1.62
C TRP A 33 9.88 -4.89 -1.13
N SER A 34 10.83 -4.86 -0.20
CA SER A 34 11.56 -3.67 0.26
C SER A 34 12.99 -3.69 -0.26
N LYS A 35 13.32 -2.73 -1.11
CA LYS A 35 14.60 -2.66 -1.83
C LYS A 35 15.30 -1.36 -1.52
N THR A 36 16.60 -1.43 -1.25
CA THR A 36 17.44 -0.27 -0.95
C THR A 36 18.52 -0.10 -2.00
N ASN A 37 18.58 1.09 -2.58
CA ASN A 37 19.68 1.52 -3.45
C ASN A 37 20.58 2.46 -2.64
N HIS A 38 21.89 2.26 -2.75
CA HIS A 38 22.91 3.11 -2.14
C HIS A 38 23.65 3.88 -3.24
N TYR A 39 23.83 5.18 -3.03
CA TYR A 39 24.57 6.06 -3.91
C TYR A 39 25.60 6.84 -3.12
N GLU A 40 26.81 6.93 -3.66
CA GLU A 40 27.93 7.65 -3.07
C GLU A 40 28.62 8.50 -4.15
N ASN A 41 29.32 9.56 -3.73
CA ASN A 41 30.21 10.35 -4.58
C ASN A 41 31.64 10.40 -4.00
N ASP A 42 32.59 10.86 -4.81
CA ASP A 42 34.02 10.90 -4.46
C ASP A 42 34.37 11.81 -3.26
N ILE A 43 33.41 12.63 -2.81
CA ILE A 43 33.55 13.58 -1.70
C ILE A 43 32.92 13.00 -0.41
N GLY A 44 32.50 11.73 -0.42
CA GLY A 44 31.96 11.01 0.74
C GLY A 44 30.50 11.35 1.08
N SER A 45 29.74 11.94 0.15
CA SER A 45 28.30 12.13 0.32
C SER A 45 27.56 10.85 -0.04
N GLU A 46 26.74 10.37 0.88
CA GLU A 46 25.98 9.12 0.73
C GLU A 46 24.47 9.38 0.72
N LEU A 47 23.74 8.61 -0.07
CA LEU A 47 22.29 8.59 -0.11
C LEU A 47 21.79 7.14 -0.20
N TRP A 48 21.02 6.73 0.80
CA TRP A 48 20.22 5.51 0.71
C TRP A 48 18.79 5.86 0.37
N VAL A 49 18.24 5.14 -0.60
CA VAL A 49 16.84 5.24 -0.97
C VAL A 49 16.24 3.85 -0.90
N THR A 50 15.27 3.68 -0.01
CA THR A 50 14.51 2.45 0.16
C THR A 50 13.11 2.66 -0.38
N ALA A 51 12.63 1.72 -1.17
CA ALA A 51 11.25 1.67 -1.61
C ALA A 51 10.65 0.29 -1.27
N SER A 52 9.45 0.31 -0.69
CA SER A 52 8.71 -0.90 -0.31
C SER A 52 7.35 -0.91 -1.00
N TYR A 53 7.09 -1.97 -1.76
CA TYR A 53 5.76 -2.22 -2.34
C TYR A 53 4.97 -3.14 -1.39
N TYR A 54 3.77 -2.71 -0.99
CA TYR A 54 2.96 -3.43 0.00
C TYR A 54 2.04 -4.46 -0.67
N ALA A 55 2.64 -5.53 -1.17
CA ALA A 55 1.93 -6.72 -1.61
C ALA A 55 1.31 -7.48 -0.43
N SER A 56 0.34 -8.37 -0.71
CA SER A 56 -0.32 -9.15 0.34
C SER A 56 0.63 -9.92 1.24
N GLU A 57 1.53 -10.70 0.65
CA GLU A 57 2.51 -11.48 1.40
C GLU A 57 3.51 -10.60 2.17
N TYR A 58 3.81 -9.39 1.66
CA TYR A 58 4.66 -8.44 2.38
C TYR A 58 3.98 -7.93 3.65
N VAL A 59 2.70 -7.57 3.55
CA VAL A 59 1.92 -7.11 4.71
C VAL A 59 1.84 -8.19 5.77
N GLU A 60 1.57 -9.44 5.38
CA GLU A 60 1.51 -10.55 6.33
C GLU A 60 2.86 -10.80 7.00
N ALA A 61 3.95 -10.87 6.23
CA ALA A 61 5.30 -11.03 6.76
C ALA A 61 5.70 -9.86 7.67
N LEU A 62 5.29 -8.62 7.34
CA LEU A 62 5.57 -7.44 8.15
C LEU A 62 4.86 -7.50 9.50
N VAL A 63 3.56 -7.83 9.50
CA VAL A 63 2.77 -7.99 10.74
C VAL A 63 3.36 -9.09 11.61
N GLN A 64 3.74 -10.23 11.03
CA GLN A 64 4.35 -11.34 11.76
C GLN A 64 5.72 -10.95 12.34
N SER A 65 6.56 -10.26 11.56
CA SER A 65 7.88 -9.79 12.00
C SER A 65 7.77 -8.79 13.15
N GLU A 66 6.88 -7.79 13.04
CA GLU A 66 6.65 -6.81 14.11
C GLU A 66 6.02 -7.45 15.37
N ALA A 67 5.10 -8.39 15.21
CA ALA A 67 4.52 -9.11 16.34
C ALA A 67 5.58 -9.93 17.10
N GLN A 68 6.48 -10.61 16.39
CA GLN A 68 7.58 -11.36 17.02
C GLN A 68 8.58 -10.43 17.72
N LYS A 69 8.97 -9.33 17.05
CA LYS A 69 9.94 -8.37 17.56
C LYS A 69 9.45 -7.66 18.82
N ASN A 70 8.16 -7.34 18.88
CA ASN A 70 7.56 -6.62 20.00
C ASN A 70 6.82 -7.53 21.01
N LEU A 71 6.87 -8.85 20.81
CA LEU A 71 6.20 -9.84 21.65
C LEU A 71 4.68 -9.61 21.78
N TRP A 72 4.05 -9.19 20.68
CA TRP A 72 2.62 -8.89 20.65
C TRP A 72 1.76 -10.14 20.81
N THR A 73 0.64 -9.96 21.50
CA THR A 73 -0.46 -10.91 21.52
C THR A 73 -1.17 -10.98 20.17
N ALA A 74 -2.01 -12.00 19.98
CA ALA A 74 -2.81 -12.13 18.76
C ALA A 74 -3.73 -10.92 18.52
N ASP A 75 -4.30 -10.35 19.59
CA ASP A 75 -5.18 -9.18 19.50
C ASP A 75 -4.42 -7.91 19.12
N GLU A 76 -3.23 -7.69 19.67
CA GLU A 76 -2.37 -6.55 19.31
C GLU A 76 -1.89 -6.65 17.85
N SER A 77 -1.53 -7.85 17.41
CA SER A 77 -1.14 -8.11 16.02
C SER A 77 -2.29 -7.86 15.04
N GLU A 78 -3.51 -8.31 15.36
CA GLU A 78 -4.71 -8.03 14.56
C GLU A 78 -5.06 -6.54 14.54
N GLN A 79 -4.92 -5.83 15.66
CA GLN A 79 -5.16 -4.38 15.72
C GLN A 79 -4.12 -3.61 14.90
N TYR A 80 -2.84 -4.00 14.96
CA TYR A 80 -1.80 -3.42 14.12
C TYR A 80 -2.08 -3.68 12.63
N LYS A 81 -2.45 -4.92 12.26
CA LYS A 81 -2.85 -5.26 10.89
C LYS A 81 -4.02 -4.40 10.41
N TYR A 82 -5.03 -4.19 11.26
CA TYR A 82 -6.18 -3.34 10.94
C TYR A 82 -5.76 -1.89 10.64
N GLU A 83 -4.96 -1.25 11.52
CA GLU A 83 -4.52 0.13 11.30
C GLU A 83 -3.59 0.28 10.08
N LEU A 84 -2.73 -0.72 9.85
CA LEU A 84 -1.88 -0.76 8.67
C LEU A 84 -2.72 -0.84 7.40
N LEU A 85 -3.64 -1.81 7.29
CA LEU A 85 -4.49 -1.96 6.11
C LEU A 85 -5.38 -0.74 5.86
N LYS A 86 -5.87 -0.09 6.93
CA LYS A 86 -6.61 1.16 6.85
C LYS A 86 -5.77 2.30 6.27
N THR A 87 -4.50 2.40 6.68
CA THR A 87 -3.55 3.39 6.16
C THR A 87 -3.21 3.11 4.70
N LEU A 88 -2.96 1.85 4.35
CA LEU A 88 -2.60 1.44 3.00
C LEU A 88 -3.73 1.65 1.98
N ASN A 89 -4.99 1.49 2.42
CA ASN A 89 -6.19 1.59 1.60
C ASN A 89 -6.03 0.85 0.24
N LEU A 90 -5.66 -0.42 0.34
CA LEU A 90 -5.34 -1.28 -0.81
C LEU A 90 -6.53 -1.48 -1.76
N SER A 91 -7.75 -1.20 -1.30
CA SER A 91 -8.95 -1.23 -2.14
C SER A 91 -8.95 -0.16 -3.21
N GLU A 92 -8.34 1.00 -2.97
CA GLU A 92 -8.37 2.17 -3.87
C GLU A 92 -6.99 2.48 -4.46
N TYR A 93 -5.93 2.20 -3.71
CA TYR A 93 -4.58 2.62 -4.04
C TYR A 93 -3.58 1.46 -4.11
N ILE A 94 -2.47 1.76 -4.78
CA ILE A 94 -1.23 0.99 -4.77
C ILE A 94 -0.23 1.81 -3.94
N PRO A 95 -0.06 1.49 -2.65
CA PRO A 95 0.84 2.22 -1.77
C PRO A 95 2.30 1.75 -1.94
N ILE A 96 3.20 2.72 -2.03
CA ILE A 96 4.64 2.53 -1.98
C ILE A 96 5.17 3.37 -0.83
N PHE A 97 5.87 2.73 0.10
CA PHE A 97 6.58 3.44 1.15
C PHE A 97 7.98 3.78 0.66
N ILE A 98 8.39 5.02 0.87
CA ILE A 98 9.71 5.50 0.47
C ILE A 98 10.42 6.02 1.72
N ALA A 99 11.68 5.63 1.89
CA ALA A 99 12.56 6.15 2.91
C ALA A 99 13.87 6.64 2.29
N PHE A 100 14.26 7.86 2.65
CA PHE A 100 15.55 8.44 2.30
C PHE A 100 16.40 8.56 3.56
N ASP A 101 17.68 8.16 3.50
CA ASP A 101 18.71 8.51 4.47
C ASP A 101 19.81 9.28 3.72
N ASN A 102 19.81 10.60 3.88
CA ASN A 102 20.71 11.50 3.17
C ASN A 102 21.83 11.99 4.10
N ARG A 103 23.07 11.64 3.77
CA ARG A 103 24.30 12.11 4.43
C ARG A 103 25.13 13.02 3.54
N GLY A 104 24.49 13.68 2.58
CA GLY A 104 25.11 14.65 1.68
C GLY A 104 24.45 16.02 1.71
N PRO A 105 24.61 16.80 0.62
CA PRO A 105 23.85 18.03 0.38
C PRO A 105 22.34 17.80 0.47
N SER A 106 21.58 18.84 0.77
CA SER A 106 20.12 18.74 0.88
C SER A 106 19.48 18.18 -0.39
N LEU A 107 18.54 17.24 -0.25
CA LEU A 107 17.73 16.76 -1.37
C LEU A 107 16.71 17.85 -1.74
N HIS A 108 16.53 18.07 -3.03
CA HIS A 108 15.56 18.99 -3.61
C HIS A 108 14.53 18.20 -4.41
N MET A 109 13.40 17.92 -3.76
CA MET A 109 12.41 16.98 -4.26
C MET A 109 11.12 17.66 -4.73
N ALA A 110 10.93 18.97 -4.51
CA ALA A 110 9.72 19.65 -4.94
C ALA A 110 9.71 19.98 -6.44
N PRO A 111 8.56 19.87 -7.11
CA PRO A 111 7.34 19.19 -6.65
C PRO A 111 7.52 17.67 -6.65
N PHE A 112 7.19 17.01 -5.54
CA PHE A 112 7.56 15.61 -5.32
C PHE A 112 6.80 14.64 -6.20
N ASN A 113 5.53 14.93 -6.51
CA ASN A 113 4.74 14.13 -7.44
C ASN A 113 5.44 13.97 -8.80
N ASP A 114 6.06 15.03 -9.32
CA ASP A 114 6.71 15.00 -10.64
C ASP A 114 8.02 14.22 -10.64
N GLN A 115 8.57 13.92 -9.46
CA GLN A 115 9.79 13.12 -9.33
C GLN A 115 9.51 11.62 -9.39
N LEU A 116 8.25 11.22 -9.29
CA LEU A 116 7.85 9.83 -9.14
C LEU A 116 7.12 9.33 -10.38
N THR A 117 7.34 8.07 -10.74
CA THR A 117 6.51 7.42 -11.75
C THR A 117 6.40 5.94 -11.44
N LEU A 118 5.18 5.43 -11.42
CA LEU A 118 4.92 3.99 -11.40
C LEU A 118 4.55 3.53 -12.80
N TRP A 119 5.35 2.61 -13.32
CA TRP A 119 5.18 2.01 -14.63
C TRP A 119 4.49 0.67 -14.49
N VAL A 120 3.34 0.56 -15.15
CA VAL A 120 2.55 -0.67 -15.23
C VAL A 120 2.50 -1.10 -16.69
N GLY A 121 3.44 -1.97 -17.07
CA GLY A 121 3.72 -2.26 -18.48
C GLY A 121 4.14 -0.99 -19.23
N LYS A 122 3.32 -0.53 -20.17
CA LYS A 122 3.55 0.71 -20.93
C LYS A 122 2.86 1.94 -20.33
N LYS A 123 1.98 1.76 -19.33
CA LYS A 123 1.24 2.84 -18.70
C LYS A 123 2.12 3.53 -17.65
N LYS A 124 2.11 4.86 -17.67
CA LYS A 124 2.72 5.68 -16.61
C LYS A 124 1.63 6.14 -15.65
N LEU A 125 1.85 5.94 -14.37
CA LEU A 125 0.98 6.41 -13.30
C LEU A 125 1.73 7.46 -12.49
N GLN A 126 1.03 8.57 -12.23
CA GLN A 126 1.45 9.60 -11.30
C GLN A 126 0.82 9.33 -9.93
N PRO A 127 1.48 9.73 -8.83
CA PRO A 127 0.89 9.58 -7.51
C PRO A 127 -0.32 10.51 -7.37
N VAL A 128 -1.39 10.00 -6.76
CA VAL A 128 -2.60 10.77 -6.45
C VAL A 128 -2.52 11.41 -5.06
N ASP A 129 -1.78 10.80 -4.15
CA ASP A 129 -1.45 11.39 -2.86
C ASP A 129 -0.09 10.92 -2.35
N TYR A 130 0.49 11.72 -1.45
CA TYR A 130 1.80 11.48 -0.84
C TYR A 130 2.00 12.41 0.36
N ASP A 131 2.95 12.05 1.22
CA ASP A 131 3.37 12.90 2.34
C ASP A 131 4.00 14.22 1.86
N LYS A 132 3.30 15.35 2.09
CA LYS A 132 3.73 16.68 1.61
C LYS A 132 5.06 17.14 2.22
N ARG A 133 5.56 16.49 3.28
CA ARG A 133 6.90 16.74 3.82
C ARG A 133 8.00 16.49 2.79
N PHE A 134 7.76 15.67 1.77
CA PHE A 134 8.72 15.46 0.69
C PHE A 134 8.94 16.69 -0.20
N ASN A 135 8.04 17.68 -0.19
CA ASN A 135 8.25 18.95 -0.92
C ASN A 135 9.25 19.89 -0.24
N PHE A 136 9.65 19.62 1.00
CA PHE A 136 10.64 20.44 1.68
C PHE A 136 12.02 19.83 1.49
N LYS A 137 13.05 20.70 1.38
CA LYS A 137 14.44 20.26 1.37
C LYS A 137 14.73 19.27 2.49
N LEU A 138 15.52 18.24 2.21
CA LEU A 138 15.79 17.16 3.17
C LEU A 138 17.29 16.99 3.41
N GLN A 139 17.68 17.06 4.68
CA GLN A 139 18.96 16.55 5.19
C GLN A 139 18.65 15.50 6.28
N GLY A 140 19.39 14.40 6.30
CA GLY A 140 19.11 13.26 7.18
C GLY A 140 17.98 12.38 6.65
N LYS A 141 17.11 11.91 7.54
CA LYS A 141 16.11 10.87 7.25
C LYS A 141 14.71 11.43 7.01
N ARG A 142 14.01 10.88 6.02
CA ARG A 142 12.57 11.10 5.83
C ARG A 142 11.94 9.91 5.16
N GLU A 143 10.76 9.56 5.64
CA GLU A 143 9.99 8.46 5.12
C GLU A 143 8.51 8.82 5.06
N GLY A 144 7.78 8.10 4.21
CA GLY A 144 6.35 8.32 4.02
C GLY A 144 5.78 7.50 2.88
N PHE A 145 4.45 7.45 2.85
CA PHE A 145 3.71 6.77 1.80
C PHE A 145 3.50 7.66 0.58
N VAL A 146 3.45 6.99 -0.57
CA VAL A 146 3.02 7.50 -1.84
C VAL A 146 1.95 6.57 -2.39
N TYR A 147 0.82 7.13 -2.80
CA TYR A 147 -0.34 6.40 -3.25
C TYR A 147 -0.53 6.59 -4.76
N PHE A 148 -0.56 5.47 -5.49
CA PHE A 148 -0.89 5.44 -6.92
C PHE A 148 -2.31 4.91 -7.11
N PRO A 149 -3.00 5.31 -8.19
CA PRO A 149 -4.36 4.82 -8.45
C PRO A 149 -4.34 3.33 -8.77
N ARG A 150 -5.26 2.56 -8.18
CA ARG A 150 -5.42 1.13 -8.49
C ARG A 150 -6.29 0.87 -9.71
N TYR A 151 -7.21 1.78 -10.02
CA TYR A 151 -8.13 1.68 -11.16
C TYR A 151 -7.88 2.81 -12.15
N ASP A 152 -8.16 2.55 -13.42
CA ASP A 152 -8.19 3.60 -14.44
C ASP A 152 -9.44 4.47 -14.32
N GLU A 153 -9.53 5.53 -15.12
CA GLU A 153 -10.69 6.45 -15.15
C GLU A 153 -12.02 5.75 -15.46
N LYS A 154 -11.98 4.53 -16.03
CA LYS A 154 -13.15 3.71 -16.35
C LYS A 154 -13.46 2.67 -15.27
N GLY A 155 -12.74 2.70 -14.15
CA GLY A 155 -12.91 1.78 -13.04
C GLY A 155 -12.30 0.39 -13.26
N LYS A 156 -11.47 0.18 -14.29
CA LYS A 156 -10.82 -1.11 -14.51
C LYS A 156 -9.53 -1.24 -13.68
N PRO A 157 -9.27 -2.38 -13.03
CA PRO A 157 -8.04 -2.57 -12.27
C PRO A 157 -6.80 -2.45 -13.16
N ILE A 158 -5.85 -1.60 -12.79
CA ILE A 158 -4.65 -1.33 -13.59
C ILE A 158 -3.66 -2.49 -13.52
N LEU A 159 -3.66 -3.25 -12.42
CA LEU A 159 -2.76 -4.38 -12.19
C LEU A 159 -3.27 -5.71 -12.75
N GLU A 160 -4.46 -5.74 -13.36
CA GLU A 160 -5.01 -6.98 -13.92
C GLU A 160 -4.14 -7.53 -15.05
N GLY A 161 -3.67 -8.77 -14.90
CA GLY A 161 -2.79 -9.44 -15.87
C GLY A 161 -1.37 -8.88 -15.93
N VAL A 162 -0.97 -8.01 -14.99
CA VAL A 162 0.37 -7.42 -14.93
C VAL A 162 1.31 -8.34 -14.18
N LYS A 163 2.45 -8.67 -14.81
CA LYS A 163 3.48 -9.50 -14.17
C LYS A 163 4.42 -8.69 -13.29
N SER A 164 4.76 -7.47 -13.70
CA SER A 164 5.74 -6.67 -12.98
C SER A 164 5.43 -5.18 -13.07
N VAL A 165 5.75 -4.47 -12.01
CA VAL A 165 5.71 -3.01 -11.96
C VAL A 165 7.11 -2.45 -11.79
N ARG A 166 7.36 -1.27 -12.37
CA ARG A 166 8.62 -0.54 -12.19
C ARG A 166 8.32 0.80 -11.56
N PHE A 167 8.95 1.10 -10.45
CA PHE A 167 8.89 2.39 -9.80
C PHE A 167 10.19 3.15 -10.03
N THR A 168 10.07 4.41 -10.45
CA THR A 168 11.22 5.26 -10.76
C THR A 168 11.14 6.56 -9.99
N ILE A 169 12.27 6.96 -9.41
CA ILE A 169 12.48 8.28 -8.82
C ILE A 169 13.51 9.02 -9.66
N ASN A 170 13.22 10.27 -10.03
CA ASN A 170 14.14 11.13 -10.75
C ASN A 170 15.44 11.32 -9.94
N GLY A 171 16.60 11.04 -10.54
CA GLY A 171 17.89 11.24 -9.87
C GLY A 171 18.30 12.71 -9.73
N GLY A 172 17.60 13.65 -10.38
CA GLY A 172 17.81 15.09 -10.23
C GLY A 172 17.51 15.63 -8.81
N ILE A 173 17.00 14.80 -7.90
CA ILE A 173 16.71 15.18 -6.51
C ILE A 173 17.97 15.43 -5.66
N SER A 174 19.15 14.97 -6.09
CA SER A 174 20.42 15.11 -5.38
C SER A 174 21.60 15.20 -6.34
N PRO A 175 22.66 15.96 -6.02
CA PRO A 175 23.93 15.89 -6.73
C PRO A 175 24.51 14.46 -6.81
N VAL A 176 24.27 13.61 -5.80
CA VAL A 176 24.80 12.23 -5.72
C VAL A 176 24.11 11.29 -6.72
N THR A 177 22.85 11.60 -7.07
CA THR A 177 22.03 10.81 -8.01
C THR A 177 21.85 11.52 -9.36
N MET A 178 22.46 12.69 -9.55
CA MET A 178 22.31 13.47 -10.77
C MET A 178 22.80 12.68 -11.98
N GLY A 179 21.98 12.61 -13.03
CA GLY A 179 22.25 11.81 -14.23
C GLY A 179 21.98 10.31 -14.07
N LYS A 180 21.54 9.84 -12.89
CA LYS A 180 21.12 8.46 -12.64
C LYS A 180 19.60 8.37 -12.57
N SER A 181 19.06 7.18 -12.81
CA SER A 181 17.66 6.85 -12.54
C SER A 181 17.62 5.92 -11.33
N ILE A 182 16.81 6.23 -10.33
CA ILE A 182 16.62 5.37 -9.16
C ILE A 182 15.43 4.47 -9.48
N GLU A 183 15.68 3.18 -9.67
CA GLU A 183 14.66 2.25 -10.16
C GLU A 183 14.49 1.06 -9.23
N TYR A 184 13.23 0.63 -9.12
CA TYR A 184 12.83 -0.57 -8.39
C TYR A 184 11.84 -1.34 -9.26
N ILE A 185 12.00 -2.66 -9.34
CA ILE A 185 11.11 -3.54 -10.10
C ILE A 185 10.59 -4.62 -9.17
N TRP A 186 9.29 -4.81 -9.11
CA TRP A 186 8.66 -5.90 -8.36
C TRP A 186 7.83 -6.79 -9.26
N ASP A 187 7.87 -8.10 -8.99
CA ASP A 187 6.99 -9.08 -9.61
C ASP A 187 5.68 -9.11 -8.83
N VAL A 188 4.57 -8.76 -9.48
CA VAL A 188 3.24 -8.62 -8.88
C VAL A 188 2.24 -9.62 -9.44
N ALA A 189 2.70 -10.61 -10.22
CA ALA A 189 1.82 -11.57 -10.90
C ALA A 189 0.89 -12.31 -9.91
N ASP A 190 1.39 -12.60 -8.72
CA ASP A 190 0.68 -13.34 -7.67
C ASP A 190 0.17 -12.43 -6.53
N ASP A 191 0.22 -11.10 -6.70
CA ASP A 191 -0.25 -10.14 -5.69
C ASP A 191 -1.78 -10.04 -5.69
N HIS A 192 -2.41 -10.67 -4.70
CA HIS A 192 -3.86 -10.68 -4.53
C HIS A 192 -4.21 -9.96 -3.22
N PRO A 193 -4.47 -8.64 -3.21
CA PRO A 193 -4.80 -7.86 -2.01
C PRO A 193 -6.03 -8.41 -1.29
N GLU A 194 -6.95 -9.03 -2.04
CA GLU A 194 -8.19 -9.63 -1.53
C GLU A 194 -7.93 -10.68 -0.46
N LYS A 195 -6.78 -11.37 -0.52
CA LYS A 195 -6.38 -12.35 0.51
C LYS A 195 -6.15 -11.69 1.88
N LEU A 196 -5.68 -10.44 1.91
CA LEU A 196 -5.54 -9.67 3.15
C LEU A 196 -6.90 -9.32 3.77
N TYR A 197 -7.95 -9.35 2.95
CA TYR A 197 -9.33 -9.14 3.37
C TYR A 197 -10.04 -10.45 3.78
N ALA A 198 -9.29 -11.46 4.23
CA ALA A 198 -9.83 -12.60 4.98
C ALA A 198 -9.54 -12.44 6.49
N GLY A 199 -10.53 -12.75 7.34
CA GLY A 199 -10.40 -12.71 8.82
C GLY A 199 -11.10 -11.54 9.51
N LYS A 200 -10.87 -11.36 10.81
CA LYS A 200 -11.60 -10.38 11.65
C LYS A 200 -11.25 -8.93 11.29
N ALA A 201 -9.96 -8.58 11.13
CA ALA A 201 -9.54 -7.25 10.70
C ALA A 201 -10.15 -6.86 9.34
N ALA A 202 -10.23 -7.83 8.43
CA ALA A 202 -10.82 -7.63 7.12
C ALA A 202 -12.32 -7.36 7.14
N ALA A 203 -13.08 -8.16 7.90
CA ALA A 203 -14.52 -7.96 8.05
C ALA A 203 -14.82 -6.58 8.63
N ARG A 204 -13.99 -6.12 9.58
CA ARG A 204 -14.10 -4.77 10.14
C ARG A 204 -13.81 -3.67 9.10
N LEU A 205 -12.76 -3.84 8.28
CA LEU A 205 -12.43 -2.89 7.21
C LEU A 205 -13.51 -2.83 6.12
N GLU A 206 -14.03 -3.99 5.72
CA GLU A 206 -15.11 -4.05 4.74
C GLU A 206 -16.37 -3.39 5.29
N LEU A 207 -16.71 -3.63 6.56
CA LEU A 207 -17.82 -2.95 7.24
C LEU A 207 -17.61 -1.43 7.25
N ASP A 208 -16.42 -0.94 7.63
CA ASP A 208 -16.11 0.49 7.60
C ASP A 208 -16.20 1.09 6.19
N ARG A 209 -15.74 0.34 5.16
CA ARG A 209 -15.84 0.75 3.74
C ARG A 209 -17.31 0.82 3.30
N LEU A 210 -18.11 -0.18 3.64
CA LEU A 210 -19.52 -0.23 3.30
C LEU A 210 -20.31 0.89 3.98
N ILE A 211 -20.00 1.20 5.24
CA ILE A 211 -20.59 2.34 5.96
C ILE A 211 -20.27 3.65 5.22
N LYS A 212 -18.99 3.91 4.92
CA LYS A 212 -18.60 5.12 4.18
C LYS A 212 -19.28 5.22 2.81
N ARG A 213 -19.38 4.11 2.09
CA ARG A 213 -20.06 4.09 0.78
C ARG A 213 -21.56 4.35 0.91
N LEU A 214 -22.19 3.80 1.95
CA LEU A 214 -23.58 4.04 2.27
C LEU A 214 -23.83 5.51 2.63
N ASP A 215 -22.97 6.15 3.41
CA ASP A 215 -23.05 7.57 3.72
C ASP A 215 -22.94 8.43 2.45
N LYS A 216 -21.95 8.16 1.60
CA LYS A 216 -21.79 8.87 0.33
C LYS A 216 -22.98 8.69 -0.61
N LEU A 217 -23.52 7.46 -0.72
CA LEU A 217 -24.71 7.20 -1.54
C LEU A 217 -25.96 7.87 -0.98
N ASN A 218 -26.08 7.99 0.34
CA ASN A 218 -27.17 8.74 0.97
C ASN A 218 -27.07 10.24 0.68
N GLU A 219 -25.86 10.82 0.70
CA GLU A 219 -25.64 12.22 0.29
C GLU A 219 -25.97 12.44 -1.19
N GLU A 220 -25.48 11.57 -2.08
CA GLU A 220 -25.79 11.61 -3.52
C GLU A 220 -27.30 11.50 -3.76
N LYS A 221 -27.98 10.56 -3.08
CA LYS A 221 -29.43 10.39 -3.15
C LYS A 221 -30.17 11.67 -2.73
N LYS A 222 -29.79 12.27 -1.59
CA LYS A 222 -30.42 13.49 -1.09
C LYS A 222 -30.27 14.66 -2.07
N ASN A 223 -29.09 14.78 -2.70
CA ASN A 223 -28.85 15.82 -3.70
C ASN A 223 -29.72 15.62 -4.95
N LEU A 224 -29.82 14.39 -5.45
CA LEU A 224 -30.66 14.04 -6.61
C LEU A 224 -32.15 14.22 -6.31
N GLU A 225 -32.61 13.85 -5.12
CA GLU A 225 -33.99 14.13 -4.67
C GLU A 225 -34.26 15.64 -4.66
N GLY A 226 -33.33 16.46 -4.17
CA GLY A 226 -33.46 17.92 -4.20
C GLY A 226 -33.47 18.52 -5.61
N GLU A 227 -32.74 17.93 -6.57
CA GLU A 227 -32.82 18.32 -7.98
C GLU A 227 -34.16 17.92 -8.60
N LEU A 228 -34.65 16.72 -8.29
CA LEU A 228 -35.93 16.21 -8.76
C LEU A 228 -37.11 17.05 -8.23
N ASP A 229 -37.05 17.49 -6.98
CA ASP A 229 -38.05 18.39 -6.40
C ASP A 229 -38.10 19.74 -7.11
N LYS A 230 -36.94 20.31 -7.48
CA LYS A 230 -36.89 21.55 -8.27
C LYS A 230 -37.53 21.39 -9.64
N VAL A 231 -37.19 20.32 -10.35
CA VAL A 231 -37.76 20.03 -11.68
C VAL A 231 -39.28 19.82 -11.59
N ASN A 232 -39.76 19.12 -10.56
CA ASN A 232 -41.18 18.93 -10.33
C ASN A 232 -41.91 20.25 -10.02
N ALA A 233 -41.28 21.16 -9.26
CA ALA A 233 -41.85 22.49 -9.01
C ALA A 233 -41.99 23.31 -10.30
N GLU A 234 -40.97 23.29 -11.17
CA GLU A 234 -41.02 23.95 -12.48
C GLU A 234 -42.10 23.35 -13.38
N LEU A 235 -42.23 22.02 -13.43
CA LEU A 235 -43.29 21.35 -14.19
C LEU A 235 -44.68 21.77 -13.72
N GLN A 236 -44.90 21.87 -12.40
CA GLN A 236 -46.18 22.32 -11.86
C GLN A 236 -46.48 23.78 -12.21
N GLU A 237 -45.47 24.65 -12.19
CA GLU A 237 -45.63 26.06 -12.57
C GLU A 237 -45.98 26.20 -14.07
N ILE A 238 -45.27 25.47 -14.93
CA ILE A 238 -45.54 25.44 -16.36
C ILE A 238 -46.94 24.86 -16.63
N GLN A 239 -47.31 23.76 -15.97
CA GLN A 239 -48.64 23.15 -16.16
C GLN A 239 -49.75 24.12 -15.78
N LYS A 240 -49.63 24.82 -14.63
CA LYS A 240 -50.59 25.87 -14.25
C LYS A 240 -50.71 26.94 -15.32
N ARG A 241 -49.58 27.37 -15.89
CA ARG A 241 -49.57 28.38 -16.95
C ARG A 241 -50.16 27.90 -18.26
N VAL A 242 -49.97 26.62 -18.60
CA VAL A 242 -50.62 25.98 -19.75
C VAL A 242 -52.14 25.92 -19.53
N ASP A 243 -52.59 25.49 -18.36
CA ASP A 243 -54.01 25.39 -18.02
C ASP A 243 -54.71 26.77 -18.03
N GLU A 244 -54.02 27.83 -17.57
CA GLU A 244 -54.50 29.21 -17.63
C GLU A 244 -54.68 29.68 -19.08
N LEU A 245 -53.70 29.41 -19.95
CA LEU A 245 -53.75 29.78 -21.37
C LEU A 245 -54.81 28.99 -22.15
N GLN A 246 -55.12 27.75 -21.76
CA GLN A 246 -56.15 26.93 -22.40
C GLN A 246 -57.59 27.35 -22.04
N ARG A 247 -57.78 28.16 -20.99
CA ARG A 247 -59.09 28.65 -20.55
C ARG A 247 -59.45 30.06 -21.06
N GLN A 248 -58.53 30.71 -21.78
CA GLN A 248 -58.78 31.94 -22.54
C GLN A 248 -59.26 31.61 -23.95
#